data_AF-C8PTZ6-F1
#
_entry.id   AF-C8PTZ6-F1
#
_cell.length_a   1.000
_cell.length_b   1.000
_cell.length_c   1.000
_cell.angle_alpha   90.00
_cell.angle_beta   90.00
_cell.angle_gamma   90.00
#
_symmetry.space_group_name_H-M   'P 1'
#
loop_
_entity.id
_entity.type
_entity.pdbx_description
1 polymer ?
#
loop_
_entity_poly.entity_id
_entity_poly.type
_entity_poly.pdbx_seq_one_letter_code
_entity_poly.pdbx_strand_id
1 'polypeptide(L)'
;MNITVTIGGTDYAAQFDDNTAAREVASLFPLSVNMKEWAANKEYYAALAKTISSTASAATAIAAGDIMLYSGRSLVIFYDDSANTSGYIKLGSIADAKNLKATLDKAKENVSFSRAKSSEKEKGGAALTPEQQEVYAAYEEICRALIAKDRAIVTAVRKKC
;
A
#
# COMPACT_ATOMS: atom_id res chain seq x y z
N MET A 1 -5.84 -4.56 5.06
CA MET A 1 -4.35 -4.51 4.92
C MET A 1 -3.88 -3.06 4.96
N ASN A 2 -2.91 -2.73 5.81
CA ASN A 2 -2.37 -1.37 5.87
C ASN A 2 -1.41 -1.11 4.71
N ILE A 3 -1.55 0.04 4.08
CA ILE A 3 -0.77 0.45 2.90
C ILE A 3 -0.32 1.89 3.05
N THR A 4 0.68 2.27 2.28
CA THR A 4 1.13 3.65 2.12
C THR A 4 0.87 4.08 0.69
N VAL A 5 0.16 5.21 0.53
CA VAL A 5 -0.04 5.88 -0.75
C VAL A 5 0.85 7.11 -0.77
N THR A 6 1.85 7.14 -1.64
CA THR A 6 2.74 8.30 -1.79
C THR A 6 2.26 9.14 -2.97
N ILE A 7 1.85 10.38 -2.70
CA ILE A 7 1.31 11.33 -3.68
C ILE A 7 2.25 12.53 -3.74
N GLY A 8 2.95 12.72 -4.86
CA GLY A 8 3.87 13.85 -5.01
C GLY A 8 4.97 13.92 -3.94
N GLY A 9 5.39 12.77 -3.40
CA GLY A 9 6.37 12.66 -2.31
C GLY A 9 5.80 12.79 -0.89
N THR A 10 4.48 12.98 -0.74
CA THR A 10 3.80 12.96 0.56
C THR A 10 3.20 11.59 0.81
N ASP A 11 3.51 10.99 1.96
CA ASP A 11 2.98 9.68 2.34
C ASP A 11 1.63 9.80 3.07
N TYR A 12 0.65 9.03 2.61
CA TYR A 12 -0.67 8.89 3.21
C TYR A 12 -0.84 7.48 3.76
N ALA A 13 -1.28 7.39 5.02
CA ALA A 13 -1.76 6.14 5.58
C ALA A 13 -3.10 5.77 4.93
N ALA A 14 -3.20 4.54 4.45
CA ALA A 14 -4.41 4.01 3.87
C ALA A 14 -4.59 2.55 4.25
N GLN A 15 -5.81 2.05 4.09
CA GLN A 15 -6.15 0.67 4.36
C GLN A 15 -6.92 0.09 3.18
N PHE A 16 -6.49 -1.07 2.72
CA PHE A 16 -7.26 -1.91 1.81
C PHE A 16 -8.20 -2.83 2.58
N ASP A 17 -9.42 -2.98 2.07
CA ASP A 17 -10.45 -3.88 2.57
C ASP A 17 -10.04 -5.34 2.34
N ASP A 18 -10.65 -6.26 3.10
CA ASP A 18 -10.39 -7.70 2.94
C ASP A 18 -11.31 -8.32 1.88
N ASN A 19 -11.08 -7.97 0.60
CA ASN A 19 -11.84 -8.52 -0.52
C ASN A 19 -10.94 -9.00 -1.68
N THR A 20 -11.52 -9.74 -2.63
CA THR A 20 -10.77 -10.36 -3.73
C THR A 20 -10.11 -9.31 -4.64
N ALA A 21 -10.79 -8.20 -4.93
CA ALA A 21 -10.22 -7.11 -5.74
C ALA A 21 -9.01 -6.45 -5.06
N ALA A 22 -9.15 -6.10 -3.77
CA ALA A 22 -8.11 -5.47 -2.98
C ALA A 22 -6.87 -6.34 -2.88
N ARG A 23 -7.04 -7.65 -2.64
CA ARG A 23 -5.92 -8.61 -2.61
C ARG A 23 -5.23 -8.75 -3.96
N GLU A 24 -5.99 -8.78 -5.06
CA GLU A 24 -5.39 -8.90 -6.39
C GLU A 24 -4.66 -7.60 -6.81
N VAL A 25 -5.21 -6.42 -6.53
CA VAL A 25 -4.51 -5.15 -6.75
C VAL A 25 -3.25 -5.06 -5.88
N ALA A 26 -3.33 -5.48 -4.62
CA ALA A 26 -2.17 -5.51 -3.72
C ALA A 26 -1.05 -6.47 -4.16
N SER A 27 -1.35 -7.45 -5.02
CA SER A 27 -0.32 -8.32 -5.62
C SER A 27 0.58 -7.58 -6.62
N LEU A 28 0.14 -6.40 -7.09
CA LEU A 28 0.92 -5.53 -7.98
C LEU A 28 1.90 -4.63 -7.22
N PHE A 29 1.90 -4.64 -5.89
CA PHE A 29 2.75 -3.74 -5.10
C PHE A 29 4.23 -4.18 -5.09
N PRO A 30 5.18 -3.22 -5.10
CA PRO A 30 4.98 -1.77 -5.17
C PRO A 30 4.51 -1.33 -6.56
N LEU A 31 3.47 -0.49 -6.60
CA LEU A 31 2.85 -0.03 -7.85
C LEU A 31 3.00 1.48 -7.95
N SER A 32 3.59 1.97 -9.05
CA SER A 32 3.63 3.41 -9.38
C SER A 32 2.81 3.65 -10.64
N VAL A 33 1.95 4.67 -10.62
CA VAL A 33 1.04 4.99 -11.71
C VAL A 33 0.98 6.50 -11.94
N ASN A 34 0.75 6.87 -13.20
CA ASN A 34 0.46 8.25 -13.58
C ASN A 34 -1.06 8.45 -13.58
N MET A 35 -1.61 9.08 -12.55
CA MET A 35 -3.04 9.31 -12.39
C MET A 35 -3.47 10.63 -13.01
N LYS A 36 -4.59 10.63 -13.75
CA LYS A 36 -5.18 11.81 -14.39
C LYS A 36 -6.48 12.20 -13.71
N GLU A 37 -6.73 13.50 -13.64
CA GLU A 37 -7.98 14.01 -13.08
C GLU A 37 -9.15 13.76 -14.02
N TRP A 38 -10.26 13.30 -13.46
CA TRP A 38 -11.59 13.43 -14.04
C TRP A 38 -12.46 14.29 -13.14
N ALA A 39 -12.36 15.61 -13.34
CA ALA A 39 -12.99 16.61 -12.46
C ALA A 39 -14.51 16.43 -12.32
N ALA A 40 -15.19 15.97 -13.37
CA ALA A 40 -16.64 15.75 -13.35
C ALA A 40 -17.09 14.66 -12.36
N ASN A 41 -16.23 13.68 -12.06
CA ASN A 41 -16.52 12.64 -11.06
C ASN A 41 -15.68 12.81 -9.78
N LYS A 42 -14.92 13.91 -9.68
CA LYS A 42 -14.09 14.23 -8.52
C LYS A 42 -13.06 13.16 -8.15
N GLU A 43 -12.45 12.59 -9.19
CA GLU A 43 -11.53 11.48 -9.05
C GLU A 43 -10.23 11.69 -9.82
N TYR A 44 -9.21 10.93 -9.42
CA TYR A 44 -8.00 10.68 -10.18
C TYR A 44 -7.94 9.20 -10.54
N TYR A 45 -7.61 8.88 -11.78
CA TYR A 45 -7.58 7.48 -12.26
C TYR A 45 -6.33 7.15 -13.06
N ALA A 46 -5.92 5.89 -13.03
CA ALA A 46 -4.89 5.34 -13.88
C ALA A 46 -5.26 3.92 -14.35
N ALA A 47 -4.93 3.59 -15.59
CA ALA A 47 -5.10 2.24 -16.11
C ALA A 47 -4.07 1.29 -15.48
N LEU A 48 -4.53 0.10 -15.10
CA LEU A 48 -3.68 -1.02 -14.70
C LEU A 48 -3.24 -1.80 -15.94
N ALA A 49 -1.99 -2.28 -15.93
CA ALA A 49 -1.47 -3.12 -17.01
C ALA A 49 -2.12 -4.51 -17.05
N LYS A 50 -2.64 -4.97 -15.91
CA LYS A 50 -3.34 -6.25 -15.74
C LYS A 50 -4.82 -5.99 -15.49
N THR A 51 -5.69 -6.75 -16.14
CA THR A 51 -7.11 -6.81 -15.77
C THR A 51 -7.27 -7.60 -14.48
N ILE A 52 -7.99 -7.00 -13.54
CA ILE A 52 -8.30 -7.55 -12.23
C ILE A 52 -9.68 -8.21 -12.32
N SER A 53 -9.75 -9.50 -12.04
CA SER A 53 -10.98 -10.27 -12.10
C SER A 53 -11.46 -10.53 -10.67
N SER A 54 -12.48 -9.79 -10.26
CA SER A 54 -13.00 -9.87 -8.90
C SER A 54 -14.48 -10.23 -8.87
N THR A 55 -14.84 -11.02 -7.86
CA THR A 55 -16.23 -11.33 -7.47
C THR A 55 -16.74 -10.41 -6.35
N ALA A 56 -15.97 -9.38 -5.97
CA ALA A 56 -16.37 -8.46 -4.92
C ALA A 56 -17.57 -7.61 -5.36
N SER A 57 -18.43 -7.29 -4.39
CA SER A 57 -19.62 -6.48 -4.62
C SER A 57 -19.26 -5.06 -5.08
N ALA A 58 -20.14 -4.46 -5.87
CA ALA A 58 -20.05 -3.06 -6.24
C ALA A 58 -20.16 -2.15 -5.01
N ALA A 59 -19.53 -0.98 -5.08
CA ALA A 59 -19.64 0.05 -4.06
C ALA A 59 -21.09 0.57 -3.96
N THR A 60 -21.53 0.87 -2.74
CA THR A 60 -22.85 1.45 -2.46
C THR A 60 -22.79 2.94 -2.14
N ALA A 61 -21.60 3.44 -1.79
CA ALA A 61 -21.31 4.84 -1.55
C ALA A 61 -19.84 5.10 -1.88
N ILE A 62 -19.52 6.35 -2.22
CA ILE A 62 -18.16 6.83 -2.47
C ILE A 62 -17.93 8.08 -1.63
N ALA A 63 -16.90 8.03 -0.80
CA ALA A 63 -16.47 9.14 0.03
C ALA A 63 -15.10 9.69 -0.40
N ALA A 64 -14.81 10.93 -0.02
CA ALA A 64 -13.47 11.49 -0.13
C ALA A 64 -12.41 10.58 0.51
N GLY A 65 -11.34 10.28 -0.24
CA GLY A 65 -10.27 9.38 0.17
C GLY A 65 -10.47 7.93 -0.24
N ASP A 66 -11.62 7.55 -0.80
CA ASP A 66 -11.85 6.19 -1.24
C ASP A 66 -10.93 5.79 -2.41
N ILE A 67 -10.36 4.58 -2.29
CA ILE A 67 -9.56 3.93 -3.33
C ILE A 67 -10.44 2.85 -3.95
N MET A 68 -10.62 2.93 -5.27
CA MET A 68 -11.60 2.14 -6.00
C MET A 68 -10.96 1.44 -7.22
N LEU A 69 -11.55 0.33 -7.63
CA LEU A 69 -11.28 -0.33 -8.90
C LEU A 69 -12.49 -0.11 -9.82
N TYR A 70 -12.26 0.52 -10.97
CA TYR A 70 -13.28 0.73 -11.98
C TYR A 70 -13.14 -0.30 -13.11
N SER A 71 -14.24 -1.02 -13.38
CA SER A 71 -14.35 -1.97 -14.49
C SER A 71 -13.22 -3.01 -14.58
N GLY A 72 -12.60 -3.35 -13.43
CA GLY A 72 -11.47 -4.28 -13.36
C GLY A 72 -10.17 -3.78 -13.99
N ARG A 73 -10.10 -2.52 -14.43
CA ARG A 73 -8.98 -2.02 -15.25
C ARG A 73 -8.38 -0.71 -14.80
N SER A 74 -9.09 0.10 -14.02
CA SER A 74 -8.58 1.40 -13.58
C SER A 74 -8.54 1.49 -12.07
N LEU A 75 -7.40 1.91 -11.55
CA LEU A 75 -7.24 2.29 -10.14
C LEU A 75 -7.65 3.75 -9.99
N VAL A 76 -8.50 4.04 -9.01
CA VAL A 76 -9.13 5.35 -8.82
C VAL A 76 -8.97 5.82 -7.38
N ILE A 77 -8.69 7.10 -7.18
CA ILE A 77 -8.77 7.80 -5.89
C ILE A 77 -9.81 8.90 -6.01
N PHE A 78 -10.82 8.89 -5.14
CA PHE A 78 -11.77 10.00 -5.00
C PHE A 78 -11.22 11.03 -4.02
N TYR A 79 -11.29 12.32 -4.36
CA TYR A 79 -10.88 13.41 -3.45
C TYR A 79 -12.05 14.16 -2.83
N ASP A 80 -13.27 13.78 -3.19
CA ASP A 80 -14.53 14.31 -2.66
C ASP A 80 -15.63 13.24 -2.87
N ASP A 81 -16.79 13.43 -2.24
CA ASP A 81 -17.90 12.47 -2.31
C ASP A 81 -18.50 12.42 -3.72
N SER A 82 -18.91 11.22 -4.15
CA SER A 82 -19.59 10.98 -5.43
C SER A 82 -20.86 10.15 -5.27
N ALA A 83 -21.91 10.54 -5.98
CA ALA A 83 -23.17 9.79 -6.05
C ALA A 83 -23.13 8.65 -7.10
N ASN A 84 -22.13 8.64 -7.98
CA ASN A 84 -22.03 7.64 -9.04
C ASN A 84 -21.17 6.44 -8.62
N THR A 85 -21.82 5.37 -8.18
CA THR A 85 -21.15 4.13 -7.75
C THR A 85 -21.03 3.08 -8.86
N SER A 86 -21.61 3.35 -10.04
CA SER A 86 -21.76 2.36 -11.09
C SER A 86 -20.40 1.88 -11.63
N GLY A 87 -20.11 0.58 -11.50
CA GLY A 87 -18.88 -0.03 -12.01
C GLY A 87 -17.66 0.10 -11.10
N TYR A 88 -17.82 0.66 -9.89
CA TYR A 88 -16.77 0.74 -8.88
C TYR A 88 -16.85 -0.41 -7.89
N ILE A 89 -15.68 -0.97 -7.54
CA ILE A 89 -15.48 -1.87 -6.41
C ILE A 89 -14.56 -1.15 -5.42
N LYS A 90 -14.95 -1.09 -4.15
CA LYS A 90 -14.11 -0.48 -3.11
C LYS A 90 -12.91 -1.37 -2.81
N LEU A 91 -11.72 -0.78 -2.93
CA LEU A 91 -10.46 -1.43 -2.54
C LEU A 91 -10.07 -1.05 -1.13
N GLY A 92 -10.42 0.15 -0.69
CA GLY A 92 -10.03 0.70 0.60
C GLY A 92 -10.21 2.22 0.67
N SER A 93 -9.51 2.87 1.60
CA SER A 93 -9.52 4.32 1.74
C SER A 93 -8.24 4.89 2.36
N ILE A 94 -7.96 6.14 2.05
CA ILE A 94 -6.97 6.99 2.69
C ILE A 94 -7.56 7.54 3.99
N ALA A 95 -6.82 7.44 5.10
CA ALA A 95 -7.33 7.76 6.44
C ALA A 95 -7.58 9.26 6.67
N ASP A 96 -6.71 10.13 6.14
CA ASP A 96 -6.89 11.58 6.18
C ASP A 96 -6.89 12.17 4.76
N ALA A 97 -8.10 12.39 4.24
CA ALA A 97 -8.31 12.97 2.92
C ALA A 97 -8.29 14.51 2.93
N LYS A 98 -7.95 15.17 4.06
CA LYS A 98 -7.85 16.63 4.10
C LYS A 98 -6.79 17.09 3.10
N ASN A 99 -7.16 18.06 2.26
CA ASN A 99 -6.32 18.61 1.20
C ASN A 99 -5.86 17.60 0.12
N LEU A 100 -6.46 16.40 0.06
CA LEU A 100 -6.08 15.35 -0.89
C LEU A 100 -6.06 15.85 -2.34
N LYS A 101 -7.07 16.64 -2.73
CA LYS A 101 -7.15 17.29 -4.05
C LYS A 101 -5.93 18.15 -4.34
N ALA A 102 -5.56 19.03 -3.42
CA ALA A 102 -4.44 19.95 -3.61
C ALA A 102 -3.10 19.20 -3.72
N THR A 103 -2.95 18.05 -3.06
CA THR A 103 -1.75 17.21 -3.18
C THR A 103 -1.73 16.48 -4.53
N LEU A 104 -2.86 15.90 -4.96
CA LEU A 104 -2.99 15.24 -6.25
C LEU A 104 -2.70 16.20 -7.42
N ASP A 105 -3.22 17.43 -7.36
CA ASP A 105 -2.97 18.48 -8.36
C ASP A 105 -1.47 18.80 -8.49
N LYS A 106 -0.74 18.79 -7.37
CA LYS A 106 0.71 19.08 -7.32
C LYS A 106 1.58 17.87 -7.66
N ALA A 107 1.05 16.66 -7.56
CA ALA A 107 1.80 15.42 -7.75
C ALA A 107 2.27 15.20 -9.19
N LYS A 108 1.77 15.99 -10.15
CA LYS A 108 2.08 15.86 -11.58
C LYS A 108 1.89 14.41 -12.04
N GLU A 109 0.73 13.84 -11.70
CA GLU A 109 0.31 12.47 -11.99
C GLU A 109 1.04 11.38 -11.19
N ASN A 110 2.16 11.64 -10.50
CA ASN A 110 2.95 10.60 -9.85
C ASN A 110 2.38 10.15 -8.50
N VAL A 111 1.75 8.96 -8.50
CA VAL A 111 1.23 8.30 -7.31
C VAL A 111 1.79 6.88 -7.20
N SER A 112 2.22 6.49 -6.01
CA SER A 112 2.64 5.10 -5.75
C SER A 112 1.96 4.49 -4.54
N PHE A 113 1.82 3.17 -4.58
CA PHE A 113 1.15 2.36 -3.58
C PHE A 113 2.13 1.26 -3.14
N SER A 114 2.29 1.12 -1.83
CA SER A 114 3.13 0.10 -1.23
C SER A 114 2.48 -0.47 0.02
N ARG A 115 2.90 -1.68 0.42
CA ARG A 115 2.52 -2.19 1.75
C ARG A 115 3.11 -1.26 2.79
N ALA A 116 2.31 -0.91 3.80
CA ALA A 116 2.82 -0.11 4.90
C ALA A 116 4.01 -0.88 5.50
N LYS A 117 5.12 -0.19 5.69
CA LYS A 117 6.20 -0.77 6.49
C LYS A 117 5.60 -1.07 7.85
N SER A 118 5.80 -2.28 8.36
CA SER A 118 5.51 -2.58 9.75
C SER A 118 6.31 -1.60 10.61
N SER A 119 5.65 -0.54 11.07
CA SER A 119 6.12 0.16 12.25
C SER A 119 6.00 -0.84 13.37
N GLU A 120 7.13 -1.34 13.86
CA GLU A 120 7.23 -1.89 15.21
C GLU A 120 6.88 -0.77 16.19
N LYS A 121 5.59 -0.48 16.33
CA LYS A 121 4.97 0.31 17.39
C LYS A 121 3.46 0.29 17.16
N GLU A 122 2.84 -0.76 17.68
CA GLU A 122 1.70 -0.59 18.58
C GLU A 122 1.63 -1.79 19.53
N LYS A 123 1.54 -1.48 20.82
CA LYS A 123 1.70 -2.38 21.97
C LYS A 123 0.51 -3.33 22.11
N GLY A 124 0.82 -4.61 22.29
CA GLY A 124 -0.13 -5.61 22.77
C GLY A 124 0.43 -7.03 22.84
N GLY A 125 1.75 -7.22 22.90
CA GLY A 125 2.35 -8.52 23.20
C GLY A 125 2.53 -8.63 24.71
N ALA A 126 2.01 -9.69 25.33
CA ALA A 126 2.38 -10.03 26.70
C ALA A 126 3.92 -9.99 26.83
N ALA A 127 4.42 -9.48 27.96
CA ALA A 127 5.85 -9.50 28.25
C ALA A 127 6.36 -10.94 28.04
N LEU A 128 7.38 -11.10 27.18
CA LEU A 128 8.05 -12.38 27.01
C LEU A 128 8.52 -12.87 28.37
N THR A 129 8.33 -14.16 28.66
CA THR A 129 8.88 -14.74 29.88
C THR A 129 10.42 -14.63 29.85
N PRO A 130 11.11 -14.64 31.00
CA PRO A 130 12.57 -14.61 31.04
C PRO A 130 13.21 -15.70 30.16
N GLU A 131 12.62 -16.90 30.12
CA GLU A 131 13.04 -18.01 29.27
C GLU A 131 12.90 -17.70 27.77
N GLN A 132 11.79 -17.08 27.37
CA GLN A 132 11.61 -16.65 25.98
C GLN A 132 12.61 -15.55 25.61
N GLN A 133 12.89 -14.62 26.52
CA GLN A 133 13.85 -13.55 26.30
C GLN A 133 15.27 -14.11 26.07
N GLU A 134 15.67 -15.14 26.82
CA GLU A 134 16.95 -15.84 26.64
C GLU A 134 17.03 -16.59 25.30
N VAL A 135 15.97 -17.30 24.93
CA VAL A 135 15.90 -18.02 23.63
C VAL A 135 15.99 -17.05 22.46
N TYR A 136 15.27 -15.92 22.52
CA TYR A 136 15.32 -14.90 21.47
C TYR A 136 16.69 -14.20 21.41
N ALA A 137 17.32 -13.93 22.55
CA ALA A 137 18.67 -13.36 22.56
C ALA A 137 19.70 -14.29 21.91
N ALA A 138 19.64 -15.59 22.21
CA ALA A 138 20.50 -16.60 21.57
C ALA A 138 20.23 -16.71 20.06
N TYR A 139 18.95 -16.67 19.66
CA TYR A 139 18.57 -16.67 18.24
C TYR A 139 19.13 -15.45 17.49
N GLU A 140 19.02 -14.25 18.06
CA GLU A 140 19.58 -13.04 17.44
C GLU A 140 21.10 -13.10 17.28
N GLU A 141 21.81 -13.65 18.26
CA GLU A 141 23.27 -13.82 18.19
C GLU A 141 23.66 -14.75 17.04
N ILE A 142 22.96 -15.88 16.90
CA ILE A 142 23.15 -16.83 15.81
C ILE A 142 22.89 -16.15 14.45
N CYS A 143 21.77 -15.42 14.32
CA CYS A 143 21.45 -14.71 13.08
C CYS A 143 22.51 -13.66 12.73
N ARG A 144 22.99 -12.88 13.70
CA ARG A 144 24.04 -11.88 13.48
C ARG A 144 25.33 -12.54 12.99
N ALA A 145 25.72 -13.66 13.58
CA ALA A 145 26.93 -14.40 13.19
C ALA A 145 26.81 -14.96 11.75
N LEU A 146 25.65 -15.52 11.39
CA LEU A 146 25.38 -16.02 10.04
C LEU A 146 25.44 -14.89 9.00
N ILE A 147 24.79 -13.76 9.27
CA ILE A 147 24.80 -12.59 8.38
C ILE A 147 26.22 -12.02 8.23
N ALA A 148 27.00 -11.96 9.31
CA ALA A 148 28.38 -11.48 9.26
C ALA A 148 29.28 -12.41 8.42
N LYS A 149 29.09 -13.72 8.54
CA LYS A 149 29.81 -14.73 7.76
C LYS A 149 29.48 -14.61 6.26
N ASP A 150 28.21 -14.50 5.91
CA ASP A 150 27.78 -14.33 4.53
C ASP A 150 28.31 -13.03 3.93
N ARG A 151 28.29 -11.93 4.70
CA ARG A 151 28.88 -10.65 4.29
C ARG A 151 30.38 -10.77 4.04
N ALA A 152 31.12 -11.50 4.88
CA ALA A 152 32.55 -11.74 4.71
C ALA A 152 32.84 -12.55 3.44
N ILE A 153 32.04 -13.60 3.16
CA ILE A 153 32.15 -14.41 1.95
C ILE A 153 31.91 -13.54 0.71
N VAL A 154 30.81 -12.78 0.67
CA VAL A 154 30.48 -11.89 -0.45
C VAL A 154 31.59 -10.85 -0.69
N THR A 155 32.15 -10.31 0.38
CA THR A 155 33.26 -9.34 0.30
C THR A 155 34.53 -9.99 -0.26
N ALA A 156 34.85 -11.23 0.15
CA ALA A 156 36.01 -11.96 -0.34
C ALA A 156 35.88 -12.34 -1.83
N VAL A 157 34.70 -12.75 -2.28
CA VAL A 157 34.42 -13.03 -3.70
C VAL A 157 34.59 -11.77 -4.54
N ARG A 158 34.05 -10.62 -4.09
CA ARG A 158 34.17 -9.33 -4.80
C ARG A 158 35.61 -8.82 -4.96
N LYS A 159 36.53 -9.20 -4.07
CA LYS A 159 37.96 -8.80 -4.18
C LYS A 159 38.77 -9.68 -5.11
N LYS A 160 38.22 -10.82 -5.56
CA LYS A 160 38.91 -11.81 -6.38
C LYS A 160 38.54 -11.73 -7.87
N CYS A 161 37.52 -10.93 -8.20
CA CYS A 161 37.15 -10.49 -9.55
C CYS A 161 37.74 -9.12 -9.83
#